data_AF-A0A6S6STN4-F1
#
_entry.id   AF-A0A6S6STN4-F1
#
_cell.length_a   1.000
_cell.length_b   1.000
_cell.length_c   1.000
_cell.angle_alpha   90.00
_cell.angle_beta   90.00
_cell.angle_gamma   90.00
#
_symmetry.space_group_name_H-M   'P 1'
#
loop_
_entity.id
_entity.type
_entity.pdbx_description
1 polymer ?
#
loop_
_entity_poly.entity_id
_entity_poly.type
_entity_poly.pdbx_seq_one_letter_code
_entity_poly.pdbx_strand_id
1 'polypeptide(L)' 'MNTITIHLTQSKKQKLGTLAQKNKKIYFEYDKEFLKTGIEISPYKLPLKAGLQRCDDDTFTGIFLSM' A
#
# COMPACT_ATOMS: atom_id res chain seq x y z
N MET A 1 8.47 16.21 2.65
CA MET A 1 7.82 14.89 2.67
C MET A 1 7.09 14.77 1.34
N ASN A 2 7.49 13.82 0.51
CA ASN A 2 6.95 13.73 -0.85
C ASN A 2 5.78 12.76 -0.85
N THR A 3 4.68 13.15 -1.49
CA THR A 3 3.46 12.36 -1.56
C THR A 3 3.02 12.17 -3.00
N ILE A 4 2.54 10.97 -3.32
CA ILE A 4 2.03 10.60 -4.63
C ILE A 4 0.60 10.09 -4.44
N THR A 5 -0.33 10.60 -5.25
CA THR A 5 -1.69 10.07 -5.26
C THR A 5 -1.78 8.90 -6.23
N ILE A 6 -2.20 7.75 -5.73
CA ILE A 6 -2.35 6.53 -6.52
C ILE A 6 -3.81 6.41 -6.96
N HIS A 7 -4.01 6.06 -8.23
CA HIS A 7 -5.32 5.78 -8.80
C HIS A 7 -5.35 4.36 -9.33
N LEU A 8 -6.48 3.68 -9.12
CA LEU A 8 -6.77 2.41 -9.79
C LEU A 8 -7.62 2.70 -11.02
N THR A 9 -7.23 2.15 -12.16
CA THR A 9 -8.01 2.21 -13.40
C THR A 9 -8.39 0.79 -13.78
N GLN A 10 -9.67 0.46 -13.65
CA GLN A 10 -10.28 -0.76 -14.20
C GLN A 10 -11.32 -0.34 -15.23
N SER A 11 -12.60 -0.28 -14.85
CA SER A 11 -13.68 0.28 -15.68
C SER A 11 -13.83 1.80 -15.53
N LYS A 12 -13.43 2.34 -14.38
CA LYS A 12 -13.40 3.79 -14.07
C LYS A 12 -12.12 4.10 -13.30
N LYS A 13 -11.55 5.28 -13.55
CA LYS A 13 -10.45 5.82 -12.73
C LYS A 13 -10.99 6.24 -11.37
N GLN A 14 -10.47 5.63 -10.31
CA GLN A 14 -10.82 5.93 -8.93
C GLN A 14 -9.57 6.19 -8.11
N LYS A 15 -9.64 7.12 -7.17
CA LYS A 15 -8.55 7.38 -6.24
C LYS A 15 -8.44 6.19 -5.29
N LEU A 16 -7.26 5.60 -5.25
CA LEU A 16 -6.98 4.40 -4.45
C LEU A 16 -6.40 4.78 -3.09
N GLY A 17 -5.53 5.79 -3.06
CA GLY A 17 -4.89 6.23 -1.83
C GLY A 17 -3.72 7.18 -2.09
N THR A 18 -2.96 7.43 -1.04
CA THR A 18 -1.79 8.30 -1.07
C THR A 18 -0.58 7.55 -0.54
N LEU A 19 0.49 7.57 -1.32
CA LEU A 19 1.80 7.07 -0.93
C LEU A 19 2.66 8.24 -0.46
N ALA A 20 3.36 8.09 0.64
CA ALA A 20 4.28 9.09 1.18
C ALA A 20 5.64 8.47 1.47
N GLN A 21 6.72 9.20 1.18
CA GLN A 21 8.07 8.80 1.56
C GLN A 21 8.62 9.75 2.63
N LYS A 22 9.09 9.18 3.74
CA LYS A 22 9.71 9.92 4.85
C LYS A 22 10.80 9.07 5.50
N ASN A 23 12.00 9.63 5.67
CA ASN A 23 13.13 8.97 6.34
C ASN A 23 13.44 7.57 5.76
N LYS A 24 13.52 7.46 4.43
CA LYS A 24 13.71 6.19 3.68
C LYS A 24 12.61 5.13 3.89
N LYS A 25 11.51 5.47 4.56
CA LYS A 25 10.35 4.60 4.76
C LYS A 25 9.20 5.02 3.85
N ILE A 26 8.49 4.04 3.34
CA ILE A 26 7.30 4.23 2.52
C ILE A 26 6.07 4.02 3.41
N TYR A 27 5.13 4.94 3.27
CA TYR A 27 3.83 4.89 3.93
C TYR A 27 2.74 4.94 2.87
N PHE A 28 1.64 4.29 3.14
CA PHE A 28 0.49 4.25 2.26
C PHE A 28 -0.79 4.38 3.09
N GLU A 29 -1.73 5.19 2.62
CA GLU A 29 -3.05 5.30 3.22
C GLU A 29 -4.11 5.18 2.13
N TYR A 30 -5.09 4.30 2.36
CA TYR A 30 -6.23 4.14 1.46
C TYR A 30 -7.15 5.36 1.49
N ASP A 31 -7.73 5.66 0.34
CA ASP A 31 -8.83 6.61 0.29
C ASP A 31 -10.09 6.03 0.97
N LYS A 32 -10.80 6.86 1.73
CA LYS A 32 -12.00 6.44 2.48
C LYS A 32 -13.11 5.93 1.57
N GLU A 33 -13.24 6.49 0.36
CA GLU A 33 -14.22 6.01 -0.61
C GLU A 33 -13.77 4.68 -1.23
N PHE A 34 -12.47 4.52 -1.46
CA PHE A 34 -11.91 3.27 -1.97
C PHE A 34 -12.09 2.10 -1.01
N LEU A 35 -11.94 2.32 0.31
CA LEU A 35 -12.17 1.27 1.31
C LEU A 35 -13.58 0.67 1.25
N LYS A 36 -14.59 1.46 0.85
CA LYS A 36 -15.98 1.00 0.71
C LYS A 36 -16.18 0.04 -0.48
N THR A 37 -15.23 -0.01 -1.41
CA THR A 37 -15.32 -0.87 -2.60
C THR A 37 -15.09 -2.35 -2.28
N GLY A 38 -14.42 -2.66 -1.15
CA GLY A 38 -14.03 -4.03 -0.81
C GLY A 38 -12.93 -4.61 -1.72
N ILE A 39 -12.35 -3.82 -2.63
CA ILE A 39 -11.34 -4.31 -3.57
C ILE A 39 -9.97 -4.42 -2.90
N GLU A 40 -9.50 -5.66 -2.76
CA GLU A 40 -8.17 -5.96 -2.23
C GLU A 40 -7.13 -5.98 -3.35
N ILE A 41 -6.31 -4.95 -3.43
CA ILE A 41 -5.23 -4.84 -4.45
C ILE A 41 -4.00 -5.67 -4.11
N SER A 42 -3.72 -5.89 -2.83
CA SER A 42 -2.59 -6.70 -2.37
C SER A 42 -2.81 -7.12 -0.92
N PRO A 43 -3.67 -8.13 -0.66
CA PRO A 43 -4.10 -8.47 0.70
C PRO A 43 -2.95 -8.76 1.67
N TYR A 44 -1.82 -9.27 1.17
CA TYR A 44 -0.64 -9.58 1.98
C TYR A 44 0.24 -8.37 2.31
N LYS A 45 0.40 -7.41 1.38
CA LYS A 45 1.32 -6.26 1.56
C LYS A 45 0.59 -4.98 1.94
N LEU A 46 -0.65 -4.83 1.49
CA LEU A 46 -1.53 -3.68 1.69
C LEU A 46 -2.95 -4.22 1.99
N PRO A 47 -3.18 -4.74 3.20
CA PRO A 47 -4.52 -5.16 3.59
C PRO A 47 -5.49 -3.99 3.49
N LEU A 48 -6.70 -4.23 3.00
CA LEU A 48 -7.73 -3.20 2.80
C LEU A 48 -8.29 -2.72 4.14
N LYS A 49 -7.55 -1.85 4.82
CA LYS A 49 -7.91 -1.29 6.13
C LYS A 49 -7.65 0.20 6.20
N ALA A 50 -8.43 0.87 7.04
CA ALA A 50 -8.26 2.29 7.32
C ALA A 50 -6.96 2.57 8.07
N GLY A 51 -6.45 3.79 7.87
CA GLY A 51 -5.29 4.34 8.55
C GLY A 51 -3.98 4.15 7.79
N LEU A 52 -2.96 4.81 8.33
CA LEU A 52 -1.62 4.83 7.75
C LEU A 52 -0.95 3.46 7.88
N GLN A 53 -0.62 2.88 6.75
CA GLN A 53 0.12 1.63 6.65
C GLN A 53 1.56 1.94 6.33
N ARG A 54 2.49 1.32 7.05
CA ARG A 54 3.90 1.39 6.73
C ARG A 54 4.24 0.21 5.83
N CYS A 55 4.77 0.50 4.65
CA CYS A 55 5.29 -0.53 3.75
C CYS A 55 6.70 -0.86 4.23
N ASP A 56 6.80 -1.74 5.22
CA ASP A 56 8.07 -2.33 5.63
C ASP A 56 8.44 -3.43 4.65
N ASP A 57 9.19 -3.06 3.61
CA ASP A 57 9.87 -4.02 2.73
C ASP A 57 11.20 -4.43 3.40
N ASP A 58 11.13 -4.96 4.63
CA ASP A 58 12.22 -5.76 5.20
C ASP A 58 12.10 -7.19 4.63
N THR A 59 11.97 -7.29 3.31
CA THR A 59 11.91 -8.56 2.57
C THR A 59 13.30 -9.08 2.25
N PHE A 60 14.29 -8.81 3.11
CA PHE A 60 15.49 -9.65 3.15
C PHE A 60 15.21 -10.83 4.08
N THR A 61 14.36 -11.75 3.62
CA THR A 61 14.38 -13.12 4.13
C THR A 61 15.73 -13.68 3.68
N GLY A 62 16.72 -13.66 4.58
CA GLY A 62 18.04 -14.21 4.32
C GLY A 62 17.97 -15.58 3.66
N ILE A 63 19.02 -15.92 2.93
CA ILE A 63 19.22 -17.21 2.26
C ILE A 63 18.64 -18.33 3.15
N PHE A 64 17.59 -18.98 2.66
CA PHE A 64 16.98 -20.13 3.34
C PHE A 64 18.02 -21.26 3.30
N LEU A 65 18.89 -21.35 4.30
CA LEU A 65 19.75 -22.50 4.52
C LEU A 65 18.86 -23.66 5.00
N SER A 66 18.23 -24.34 4.06
CA SER A 66 17.79 -25.71 4.28
C SER A 66 18.97 -26.61 3.93
N MET A 67 19.57 -27.19 4.97
CA MET A 67 20.43 -28.39 5.00
C MET A 67 21.43 -28.60 3.87
#